data_AF-A0A2S5KEP5-F1
#
_entry.id   AF-A0A2S5KEP5-F1
#
_cell.length_a   1.000
_cell.length_b   1.000
_cell.length_c   1.000
_cell.angle_alpha   90.00
_cell.angle_beta   90.00
_cell.angle_gamma   90.00
#
_symmetry.space_group_name_H-M   'P 1'
#
loop_
_entity.id
_entity.type
_entity.pdbx_description
1 polymer ?
#
loop_
_entity_poly.entity_id
_entity_poly.type
_entity_poly.pdbx_seq_one_letter_code
_entity_poly.pdbx_strand_id
1 'polypeptide(L)'
;MKSDENDWPLEFKNGEPVGRSLPEPQTTNFQENCRAVETSANVIVSTGSSLNVDATGAPDGGGICLVPAISEYYLVSQDVNGIDLQPGTAYSLTADWTRLVFARNVSTQSRTRIWLGRDLDNSSGIPFVFLTQTNAMNNGNYVFSWFARVADASNFHAGIGQIENSNYPYSTSPIINESDVQGERAASSVTIANQGNSQGLALIYDDRMISVIPFSGEASISLPFATWNWSERYLTRIKFLSNIPDLSPIDMTAETLDSRVTYTGPAHTYLDQAGNLATSAENEWPLEYVNGQVMGRHEPEPSTTNYAIDSAITDLAQVGTNASWMFPQGTTITVSDSEGSQFPIINSESLKVFVGVYNETKGAFLVPDTNPNTGSDWSRVILPFTNDMASELRFYTQRETTTSYLYEKCPAVPTGSFVASVYRKLTSENMQATAPQIEPGTVPTSPIFNGETEQNTRKAAKAIVTNPGLATQIQIDYSDNSRAIVSFTNNQAVIPFSSLAWSSRYITTIRFLY
;
A
#
# COMPACT_ATOMS: atom_id res chain seq x y z
N MET A 1 28.67 -12.77 15.55
CA MET A 1 28.77 -13.16 16.96
C MET A 1 27.91 -14.39 17.12
N LYS A 2 28.54 -15.53 17.38
CA LYS A 2 27.82 -16.65 18.00
C LYS A 2 27.51 -16.22 19.42
N SER A 3 26.24 -16.18 19.80
CA SER A 3 25.87 -15.89 21.18
C SER A 3 26.29 -17.05 22.08
N ASP A 4 26.57 -16.73 23.33
CA ASP A 4 26.76 -17.76 24.35
C ASP A 4 25.45 -18.50 24.60
N GLU A 5 25.54 -19.69 25.18
CA GLU A 5 24.37 -20.44 25.59
C GLU A 5 23.57 -19.63 26.62
N ASN A 6 22.25 -19.54 26.44
CA ASN A 6 21.33 -18.73 27.24
C ASN A 6 21.49 -17.20 27.12
N ASP A 7 22.27 -16.72 26.15
CA ASP A 7 22.25 -15.30 25.79
C ASP A 7 21.15 -15.01 24.76
N TRP A 8 20.42 -13.92 24.97
CA TRP A 8 19.56 -13.33 23.97
C TRP A 8 20.31 -12.10 23.47
N PRO A 9 21.02 -12.16 22.33
CA PRO A 9 22.01 -11.15 21.96
C PRO A 9 21.36 -9.86 21.43
N LEU A 10 22.10 -8.75 21.54
CA LEU A 10 21.73 -7.48 20.89
C LEU A 10 22.33 -7.49 19.50
N GLU A 11 21.50 -7.23 18.50
CA GLU A 11 21.92 -7.18 17.10
C GLU A 11 22.36 -5.78 16.71
N PHE A 12 23.31 -5.73 15.77
CA PHE A 12 23.92 -4.51 15.27
C PHE A 12 23.87 -4.51 13.74
N LYS A 13 23.61 -3.33 13.16
CA LYS A 13 23.72 -3.09 11.72
C LYS A 13 24.59 -1.86 11.53
N ASN A 14 25.67 -2.00 10.77
CA ASN A 14 26.63 -0.91 10.55
C ASN A 14 27.18 -0.31 11.86
N GLY A 15 27.40 -1.16 12.87
CA GLY A 15 27.98 -0.77 14.16
C GLY A 15 26.97 -0.16 15.13
N GLU A 16 25.73 0.09 14.69
CA GLU A 16 24.68 0.65 15.52
C GLU A 16 23.73 -0.45 16.02
N PRO A 17 23.32 -0.43 17.30
CA PRO A 17 22.40 -1.40 17.84
C PRO A 17 21.00 -1.23 17.24
N VAL A 18 20.41 -2.32 16.73
CA VAL A 18 19.09 -2.30 16.06
C VAL A 18 17.99 -2.97 16.88
N GLY A 19 18.34 -3.79 17.88
CA GLY A 19 17.40 -4.48 18.76
C GLY A 19 17.71 -5.97 18.86
N ARG A 20 16.71 -6.77 19.21
CA ARG A 20 16.86 -8.24 19.36
C ARG A 20 15.90 -8.96 18.44
N SER A 21 16.35 -10.02 17.77
CA SER A 21 15.43 -10.91 17.05
C SER A 21 14.51 -11.64 18.02
N LEU A 22 13.27 -11.93 17.59
CA LEU A 22 12.39 -12.83 18.33
C LEU A 22 13.00 -14.25 18.39
N PRO A 23 12.58 -15.09 19.36
CA PRO A 23 12.98 -16.49 19.39
C PRO A 23 12.71 -17.19 18.04
N GLU A 24 13.49 -18.20 17.72
CA GLU A 24 13.42 -18.89 16.43
C GLU A 24 13.06 -20.37 16.67
N PRO A 25 12.30 -20.98 15.75
CA PRO A 25 11.94 -22.39 15.88
C PRO A 25 13.16 -23.28 15.66
N GLN A 26 13.04 -24.56 16.05
CA GLN A 26 14.01 -25.59 15.69
C GLN A 26 14.08 -25.71 14.17
N THR A 27 15.30 -25.83 13.65
CA THR A 27 15.55 -25.93 12.21
C THR A 27 16.85 -26.69 11.94
N THR A 28 16.95 -27.21 10.72
CA THR A 28 18.11 -27.94 10.21
C THR A 28 18.58 -27.24 8.94
N ASN A 29 19.88 -26.94 8.88
CA ASN A 29 20.52 -26.57 7.63
C ASN A 29 20.93 -27.84 6.88
N PHE A 30 20.20 -28.14 5.80
CA PHE A 30 20.46 -29.27 4.91
C PHE A 30 21.73 -29.08 4.06
N GLN A 31 22.28 -27.87 4.01
CA GLN A 31 23.54 -27.61 3.35
C GLN A 31 24.71 -28.03 4.26
N GLU A 32 25.33 -29.15 3.91
CA GLU A 32 26.62 -29.55 4.47
C GLU A 32 27.72 -28.58 4.04
N ASN A 33 28.74 -28.37 4.87
CA ASN A 33 29.82 -27.42 4.60
C ASN A 33 29.31 -26.06 4.09
N CYS A 34 28.30 -25.49 4.76
CA CYS A 34 27.69 -24.22 4.35
C CYS A 34 28.69 -23.06 4.31
N ARG A 35 29.75 -23.19 5.10
CA ARG A 35 30.95 -22.36 5.15
C ARG A 35 32.12 -23.17 4.59
N ALA A 36 32.92 -22.56 3.73
CA ALA A 36 34.10 -23.21 3.21
C ALA A 36 35.16 -23.46 4.30
N VAL A 37 35.76 -24.64 4.24
CA VAL A 37 36.74 -25.16 5.22
C VAL A 37 38.19 -25.15 4.69
N GLU A 38 38.37 -24.96 3.38
CA GLU A 38 39.67 -24.89 2.71
C GLU A 38 39.78 -23.61 1.89
N THR A 39 40.95 -22.96 1.92
CA THR A 39 41.25 -21.81 1.07
C THR A 39 41.65 -22.25 -0.33
N SER A 40 41.24 -21.47 -1.33
CA SER A 40 41.71 -21.61 -2.71
C SER A 40 41.83 -20.23 -3.36
N ALA A 41 42.26 -20.16 -4.63
CA ALA A 41 42.28 -18.90 -5.38
C ALA A 41 40.90 -18.22 -5.44
N ASN A 42 39.82 -19.00 -5.26
CA ASN A 42 38.43 -18.59 -5.43
C ASN A 42 37.64 -18.59 -4.10
N VAL A 43 38.26 -19.04 -3.01
CA VAL A 43 37.62 -19.25 -1.69
C VAL A 43 38.53 -18.72 -0.60
N ILE A 44 38.05 -17.74 0.17
CA ILE A 44 38.76 -17.19 1.31
C ILE A 44 38.12 -17.70 2.60
N VAL A 45 38.93 -18.28 3.48
CA VAL A 45 38.55 -18.74 4.82
C VAL A 45 39.14 -17.74 5.83
N SER A 46 38.37 -17.34 6.84
CA SER A 46 38.94 -16.56 7.95
C SER A 46 39.73 -17.45 8.90
N THR A 47 40.64 -16.84 9.65
CA THR A 47 41.50 -17.53 10.61
C THR A 47 40.83 -17.83 11.95
N GLY A 48 39.52 -17.55 12.12
CA GLY A 48 38.79 -17.69 13.37
C GLY A 48 37.66 -18.73 13.31
N SER A 49 37.62 -19.61 14.33
CA SER A 49 36.52 -20.55 14.59
C SER A 49 35.30 -19.88 15.26
N SER A 50 35.38 -18.59 15.61
CA SER A 50 34.29 -17.78 16.13
C SER A 50 33.76 -16.82 15.07
N LEU A 51 32.44 -16.82 14.89
CA LEU A 51 31.74 -15.81 14.09
C LEU A 51 31.82 -14.49 14.86
N ASN A 52 32.78 -13.60 14.61
CA ASN A 52 32.68 -12.23 15.13
C ASN A 52 31.54 -11.49 14.37
N VAL A 53 31.10 -10.31 14.80
CA VAL A 53 30.40 -9.40 13.89
C VAL A 53 31.38 -8.27 13.66
N ASP A 54 31.71 -7.94 12.42
CA ASP A 54 32.52 -6.74 12.18
C ASP A 54 31.68 -5.48 12.42
N ALA A 55 32.31 -4.32 12.48
CA ALA A 55 31.62 -3.04 12.68
C ALA A 55 30.60 -2.69 11.56
N THR A 56 30.43 -3.53 10.54
CA THR A 56 29.46 -3.37 9.44
C THR A 56 28.22 -4.26 9.61
N GLY A 57 28.10 -5.03 10.70
CA GLY A 57 26.96 -5.93 10.92
C GLY A 57 27.06 -7.27 10.18
N ALA A 58 28.23 -7.59 9.61
CA ALA A 58 28.51 -8.86 8.96
C ALA A 58 28.53 -10.02 9.96
N PRO A 59 28.01 -11.24 9.66
CA PRO A 59 28.62 -12.43 10.24
C PRO A 59 30.09 -12.45 9.79
N ASP A 60 31.03 -12.29 10.72
CA ASP A 60 32.46 -12.21 10.41
C ASP A 60 32.90 -13.44 9.64
N GLY A 61 33.84 -13.14 8.74
CA GLY A 61 34.24 -13.88 7.57
C GLY A 61 34.44 -15.35 7.88
N GLY A 62 33.99 -16.20 6.98
CA GLY A 62 34.09 -17.61 7.20
C GLY A 62 33.70 -18.35 5.95
N GLY A 63 34.69 -18.66 5.12
CA GLY A 63 34.51 -19.38 3.87
C GLY A 63 33.55 -18.69 2.92
N ILE A 64 33.94 -17.51 2.44
CA ILE A 64 33.21 -16.72 1.44
C ILE A 64 33.94 -16.90 0.12
N CYS A 65 33.20 -17.18 -0.96
CA CYS A 65 33.78 -17.18 -2.30
C CYS A 65 33.92 -15.76 -2.83
N LEU A 66 35.03 -15.50 -3.52
CA LEU A 66 35.25 -14.28 -4.30
C LEU A 66 34.66 -14.49 -5.68
N VAL A 67 33.39 -14.15 -5.87
CA VAL A 67 32.72 -14.33 -7.15
C VAL A 67 33.14 -13.20 -8.10
N PRO A 68 33.58 -13.50 -9.34
CA PRO A 68 33.90 -12.48 -10.33
C PRO A 68 32.70 -11.58 -10.60
N ALA A 69 32.92 -10.27 -10.72
CA ALA A 69 31.87 -9.30 -10.98
C ALA A 69 31.16 -9.53 -12.34
N ILE A 70 31.83 -10.20 -13.28
CA ILE A 70 31.24 -10.64 -14.57
C ILE A 70 30.21 -11.76 -14.41
N SER A 71 30.23 -12.49 -13.28
CA SER A 71 29.33 -13.58 -12.96
C SER A 71 28.19 -13.05 -12.08
N GLU A 72 27.42 -12.12 -12.62
CA GLU A 72 26.47 -11.30 -11.84
C GLU A 72 25.15 -11.99 -11.50
N TYR A 73 24.96 -13.26 -11.87
CA TYR A 73 23.73 -14.00 -11.60
C TYR A 73 23.90 -15.09 -10.54
N TYR A 74 22.82 -15.37 -9.82
CA TYR A 74 22.66 -16.57 -9.01
C TYR A 74 21.48 -17.41 -9.51
N LEU A 75 21.46 -18.68 -9.11
CA LEU A 75 20.43 -19.65 -9.47
C LEU A 75 20.18 -20.59 -8.29
N VAL A 76 18.97 -21.13 -8.20
CA VAL A 76 18.69 -22.34 -7.40
C VAL A 76 18.06 -23.36 -8.32
N SER A 77 18.57 -24.59 -8.33
CA SER A 77 18.05 -25.66 -9.20
C SER A 77 17.89 -26.99 -8.47
N GLN A 78 17.20 -27.92 -9.11
CA GLN A 78 17.17 -29.34 -8.75
C GLN A 78 17.81 -30.18 -9.85
N ASP A 79 18.54 -31.23 -9.47
CA ASP A 79 19.28 -32.08 -10.40
C ASP A 79 18.34 -32.88 -11.33
N VAL A 80 17.17 -33.23 -10.82
CA VAL A 80 16.17 -33.98 -11.56
C VAL A 80 15.40 -33.04 -12.48
N ASN A 81 15.28 -33.43 -13.75
CA ASN A 81 14.56 -32.70 -14.80
C ASN A 81 15.10 -31.31 -15.17
N GLY A 82 16.26 -30.91 -14.63
CA GLY A 82 16.89 -29.62 -14.95
C GLY A 82 16.02 -28.41 -14.60
N ILE A 83 15.22 -28.52 -13.54
CA ILE A 83 14.28 -27.46 -13.14
C ILE A 83 15.03 -26.38 -12.34
N ASP A 84 14.88 -25.14 -12.79
CA ASP A 84 15.28 -23.95 -12.04
C ASP A 84 14.18 -23.60 -11.03
N LEU A 85 14.49 -23.74 -9.73
CA LEU A 85 13.61 -23.33 -8.62
C LEU A 85 13.62 -21.81 -8.47
N GLN A 86 14.78 -21.20 -8.66
CA GLN A 86 14.97 -19.77 -8.79
C GLN A 86 15.70 -19.55 -10.11
N PRO A 87 15.08 -18.91 -11.11
CA PRO A 87 15.74 -18.65 -12.39
C PRO A 87 16.95 -17.74 -12.18
N GLY A 88 17.85 -17.72 -13.17
CA GLY A 88 19.03 -16.85 -13.17
C GLY A 88 18.66 -15.41 -12.86
N THR A 89 19.06 -14.92 -11.69
CA THR A 89 18.66 -13.59 -11.18
C THR A 89 19.90 -12.78 -10.89
N ALA A 90 19.94 -11.54 -11.37
CA ALA A 90 21.06 -10.64 -11.15
C ALA A 90 21.16 -10.29 -9.65
N TYR A 91 22.38 -10.22 -9.14
CA TYR A 91 22.60 -9.70 -7.79
C TYR A 91 22.28 -8.21 -7.72
N SER A 92 21.59 -7.78 -6.67
CA SER A 92 21.48 -6.38 -6.28
C SER A 92 22.46 -6.12 -5.12
N LEU A 93 23.75 -6.05 -5.44
CA LEU A 93 24.80 -5.95 -4.42
C LEU A 93 24.86 -4.55 -3.81
N THR A 94 25.05 -4.53 -2.49
CA THR A 94 25.33 -3.32 -1.70
C THR A 94 26.73 -3.39 -1.09
N ALA A 95 27.24 -2.25 -0.60
CA ALA A 95 28.46 -2.25 0.21
C ALA A 95 28.27 -3.04 1.51
N ASP A 96 27.06 -2.99 2.07
CA ASP A 96 26.67 -3.76 3.25
C ASP A 96 26.35 -5.22 2.86
N TRP A 97 26.45 -6.13 3.82
CA TRP A 97 25.99 -7.50 3.64
C TRP A 97 24.49 -7.56 3.46
N THR A 98 24.07 -8.18 2.35
CA THR A 98 22.66 -8.49 2.08
C THR A 98 22.45 -9.99 2.15
N ARG A 99 21.45 -10.42 2.92
CA ARG A 99 20.97 -11.80 2.88
C ARG A 99 19.95 -11.93 1.76
N LEU A 100 20.19 -12.85 0.84
CA LEU A 100 19.23 -13.24 -0.17
C LEU A 100 18.41 -14.42 0.38
N VAL A 101 17.08 -14.39 0.25
CA VAL A 101 16.18 -15.40 0.80
C VAL A 101 15.10 -15.78 -0.21
N PHE A 102 14.85 -17.08 -0.38
CA PHE A 102 13.88 -17.61 -1.34
C PHE A 102 13.16 -18.82 -0.76
N ALA A 103 11.83 -18.75 -0.64
CA ALA A 103 11.01 -19.93 -0.34
C ALA A 103 10.62 -20.64 -1.65
N ARG A 104 10.89 -21.94 -1.77
CA ARG A 104 10.60 -22.74 -2.97
C ARG A 104 10.13 -24.15 -2.63
N ASN A 105 9.25 -24.68 -3.47
CA ASN A 105 8.84 -26.08 -3.43
C ASN A 105 9.81 -26.93 -4.25
N VAL A 106 10.44 -27.91 -3.60
CA VAL A 106 11.18 -28.99 -4.26
C VAL A 106 10.16 -30.06 -4.64
N SER A 107 9.87 -30.18 -5.93
CA SER A 107 8.72 -30.95 -6.42
C SER A 107 8.98 -32.45 -6.55
N THR A 108 10.24 -32.89 -6.47
CA THR A 108 10.65 -34.29 -6.56
C THR A 108 11.87 -34.51 -5.68
N GLN A 109 12.04 -35.72 -5.13
CA GLN A 109 13.22 -36.02 -4.33
C GLN A 109 14.48 -35.89 -5.18
N SER A 110 15.31 -34.89 -4.89
CA SER A 110 16.53 -34.61 -5.66
C SER A 110 17.55 -33.86 -4.82
N ARG A 111 18.81 -33.87 -5.26
CA ARG A 111 19.74 -32.83 -4.82
C ARG A 111 19.28 -31.49 -5.37
N THR A 112 19.47 -30.46 -4.57
CA THR A 112 19.29 -29.07 -4.97
C THR A 112 20.63 -28.36 -4.94
N ARG A 113 20.75 -27.28 -5.69
CA ARG A 113 22.00 -26.55 -5.82
C ARG A 113 21.78 -25.07 -5.65
N ILE A 114 22.61 -24.44 -4.83
CA ILE A 114 22.75 -22.99 -4.79
C ILE A 114 23.95 -22.65 -5.66
N TRP A 115 23.71 -21.88 -6.72
CA TRP A 115 24.74 -21.46 -7.66
C TRP A 115 25.11 -20.01 -7.38
N LEU A 116 26.35 -19.80 -6.95
CA LEU A 116 26.90 -18.48 -6.65
C LEU A 116 27.78 -18.04 -7.82
N GLY A 117 27.24 -17.11 -8.61
CA GLY A 117 27.94 -16.54 -9.75
C GLY A 117 27.80 -17.35 -11.02
N ARG A 118 27.02 -16.84 -11.97
CA ARG A 118 26.85 -17.36 -13.31
C ARG A 118 26.83 -16.21 -14.31
N ASP A 119 27.35 -16.47 -15.50
CA ASP A 119 27.15 -15.64 -16.68
C ASP A 119 26.05 -16.30 -17.52
N LEU A 120 24.89 -15.65 -17.66
CA LEU A 120 23.75 -16.19 -18.40
C LEU A 120 23.93 -16.10 -19.92
N ASP A 121 24.78 -15.18 -20.40
CA ASP A 121 25.07 -15.00 -21.82
C ASP A 121 26.12 -16.02 -22.31
N ASN A 122 26.82 -16.66 -21.38
CA ASN A 122 27.72 -17.77 -21.67
C ASN A 122 27.00 -19.12 -21.44
N SER A 123 26.55 -19.76 -22.51
CA SER A 123 25.96 -21.11 -22.46
C SER A 123 26.91 -22.21 -21.96
N SER A 124 28.22 -21.92 -21.91
CA SER A 124 29.25 -22.76 -21.29
C SER A 124 29.61 -22.33 -19.86
N GLY A 125 28.93 -21.31 -19.33
CA GLY A 125 29.21 -20.65 -18.06
C GLY A 125 29.09 -21.62 -16.88
N ILE A 126 30.21 -22.24 -16.54
CA ILE A 126 30.37 -23.00 -15.30
C ILE A 126 30.13 -21.99 -14.17
N PRO A 127 29.26 -22.31 -13.19
CA PRO A 127 29.14 -21.45 -12.02
C PRO A 127 30.51 -21.24 -11.38
N PHE A 128 30.70 -20.09 -10.75
CA PHE A 128 31.95 -19.87 -10.03
C PHE A 128 32.02 -20.75 -8.78
N VAL A 129 30.91 -20.85 -8.04
CA VAL A 129 30.74 -21.81 -6.93
C VAL A 129 29.35 -22.43 -7.00
N PHE A 130 29.25 -23.73 -6.75
CA PHE A 130 27.98 -24.39 -6.50
C PHE A 130 28.05 -25.12 -5.16
N LEU A 131 27.04 -24.89 -4.32
CA LEU A 131 26.85 -25.60 -3.06
C LEU A 131 25.81 -26.70 -3.29
N THR A 132 26.21 -27.95 -3.04
CA THR A 132 25.34 -29.12 -3.19
C THR A 132 25.17 -29.80 -1.85
N GLN A 133 23.99 -30.38 -1.62
CA GLN A 133 23.82 -31.33 -0.53
C GLN A 133 24.41 -32.67 -0.97
N THR A 134 24.95 -33.45 -0.03
CA THR A 134 25.40 -34.82 -0.30
C THR A 134 24.22 -35.75 -0.52
N ASN A 135 23.12 -35.52 0.23
CA ASN A 135 21.90 -36.31 0.15
C ASN A 135 20.79 -35.59 -0.63
N ALA A 136 19.92 -36.38 -1.28
CA ALA A 136 18.74 -35.83 -1.93
C ALA A 136 17.73 -35.31 -0.89
N MET A 137 17.19 -34.12 -1.12
CA MET A 137 16.12 -33.57 -0.31
C MET A 137 14.79 -34.19 -0.73
N ASN A 138 13.87 -34.38 0.21
CA ASN A 138 12.54 -34.89 -0.08
C ASN A 138 11.69 -33.85 -0.83
N ASN A 139 10.59 -34.29 -1.43
CA ASN A 139 9.57 -33.35 -1.91
C ASN A 139 9.03 -32.55 -0.72
N GLY A 140 9.06 -31.22 -0.82
CA GLY A 140 8.67 -30.35 0.27
C GLY A 140 8.93 -28.88 -0.03
N ASN A 141 8.49 -28.03 0.89
CA ASN A 141 8.78 -26.60 0.83
C ASN A 141 10.06 -26.33 1.63
N TYR A 142 10.93 -25.50 1.08
CA TYR A 142 12.24 -25.17 1.64
C TYR A 142 12.49 -23.67 1.54
N VAL A 143 13.30 -23.14 2.46
CA VAL A 143 13.83 -21.78 2.39
C VAL A 143 15.32 -21.84 2.11
N PHE A 144 15.73 -21.20 1.03
CA PHE A 144 17.11 -21.06 0.59
C PHE A 144 17.59 -19.67 0.98
N SER A 145 18.80 -19.55 1.52
CA SER A 145 19.41 -18.25 1.76
C SER A 145 20.93 -18.28 1.73
N TRP A 146 21.53 -17.12 1.44
CA TRP A 146 22.97 -16.90 1.54
C TRP A 146 23.24 -15.40 1.63
N PHE A 147 24.48 -15.02 1.89
CA PHE A 147 24.88 -13.62 2.01
C PHE A 147 25.73 -13.21 0.81
N ALA A 148 25.56 -11.96 0.36
CA ALA A 148 26.45 -11.34 -0.61
C ALA A 148 26.68 -9.84 -0.33
N ARG A 149 27.84 -9.33 -0.76
CA ARG A 149 28.15 -7.89 -0.76
C ARG A 149 29.19 -7.54 -1.82
N VAL A 150 29.26 -6.27 -2.21
CA VAL A 150 30.36 -5.73 -3.03
C VAL A 150 31.69 -5.92 -2.29
N ALA A 151 32.74 -6.31 -3.03
CA ALA A 151 34.10 -6.35 -2.51
C ALA A 151 34.99 -5.32 -3.22
N ASP A 152 35.25 -5.53 -4.51
CA ASP A 152 35.99 -4.58 -5.36
C ASP A 152 35.42 -4.55 -6.79
N ALA A 153 36.11 -3.88 -7.72
CA ALA A 153 35.66 -3.75 -9.11
C ALA A 153 35.72 -5.07 -9.90
N SER A 154 36.49 -6.06 -9.43
CA SER A 154 36.72 -7.33 -10.12
C SER A 154 35.93 -8.48 -9.51
N ASN A 155 35.62 -8.43 -8.22
CA ASN A 155 34.96 -9.49 -7.47
C ASN A 155 33.96 -8.95 -6.44
N PHE A 156 33.07 -9.83 -5.99
CA PHE A 156 32.20 -9.63 -4.84
C PHE A 156 32.22 -10.85 -3.91
N HIS A 157 31.75 -10.65 -2.69
CA HIS A 157 31.70 -11.70 -1.67
C HIS A 157 30.35 -12.42 -1.72
N ALA A 158 30.34 -13.75 -1.72
CA ALA A 158 29.13 -14.54 -1.50
C ALA A 158 29.41 -15.82 -0.67
N GLY A 159 28.47 -16.28 0.14
CA GLY A 159 28.65 -17.52 0.90
C GLY A 159 27.62 -17.76 2.00
N ILE A 160 27.89 -18.78 2.84
CA ILE A 160 27.02 -19.21 3.94
C ILE A 160 25.65 -19.66 3.39
N GLY A 161 25.69 -20.65 2.50
CA GLY A 161 24.48 -21.20 1.89
C GLY A 161 23.68 -22.01 2.90
N GLN A 162 22.42 -21.65 3.10
CA GLN A 162 21.52 -22.30 4.04
C GLN A 162 20.27 -22.79 3.33
N ILE A 163 19.90 -24.03 3.59
CA ILE A 163 18.67 -24.63 3.09
C ILE A 163 17.94 -25.21 4.27
N GLU A 164 16.76 -24.69 4.56
CA GLU A 164 15.96 -25.05 5.72
C GLU A 164 14.64 -25.66 5.27
N ASN A 165 14.17 -26.67 6.00
CA ASN A 165 12.82 -27.19 5.78
C ASN A 165 11.82 -26.10 6.19
N SER A 166 10.90 -25.75 5.28
CA SER A 166 10.00 -24.63 5.47
C SER A 166 8.74 -25.03 6.24
N ASN A 167 8.89 -25.61 7.43
CA ASN A 167 7.80 -25.51 8.42
C ASN A 167 7.35 -24.04 8.59
N TYR A 168 8.21 -23.11 8.19
CA TYR A 168 8.02 -21.68 8.16
C TYR A 168 8.48 -21.08 6.82
N PRO A 169 7.77 -20.09 6.24
CA PRO A 169 8.15 -19.46 4.96
C PRO A 169 9.29 -18.43 5.10
N TYR A 170 10.04 -18.45 6.21
CA TYR A 170 11.08 -17.49 6.53
C TYR A 170 12.36 -18.22 6.96
N SER A 171 13.50 -17.58 6.70
CA SER A 171 14.83 -18.08 7.06
C SER A 171 15.18 -17.72 8.49
N THR A 172 15.71 -18.68 9.24
CA THR A 172 16.20 -18.42 10.60
C THR A 172 17.65 -17.92 10.57
N SER A 173 18.22 -17.51 11.71
CA SER A 173 19.62 -17.09 11.76
C SER A 173 20.56 -18.21 11.25
N PRO A 174 21.73 -17.88 10.70
CA PRO A 174 22.59 -18.87 10.05
C PRO A 174 23.04 -20.00 10.99
N ILE A 175 22.82 -21.25 10.57
CA ILE A 175 23.41 -22.45 11.19
C ILE A 175 24.70 -22.76 10.45
N ILE A 176 25.83 -22.45 11.10
CA ILE A 176 27.15 -22.67 10.53
C ILE A 176 27.65 -24.08 10.84
N ASN A 177 27.89 -24.86 9.80
CA ASN A 177 28.54 -26.17 9.85
C ASN A 177 29.72 -26.22 8.87
N GLU A 178 30.88 -26.62 9.39
CA GLU A 178 32.17 -26.79 8.69
C GLU A 178 32.51 -28.28 8.54
N SER A 179 31.48 -29.12 8.49
CA SER A 179 31.59 -30.57 8.33
C SER A 179 30.68 -31.07 7.23
N ASP A 180 30.95 -32.28 6.76
CA ASP A 180 30.12 -33.10 5.86
C ASP A 180 28.82 -33.60 6.52
N VAL A 181 28.39 -32.97 7.61
CA VAL A 181 27.18 -33.28 8.36
C VAL A 181 26.30 -32.05 8.42
N GLN A 182 24.98 -32.26 8.29
CA GLN A 182 23.96 -31.22 8.42
C GLN A 182 24.00 -30.59 9.82
N GLY A 183 23.84 -29.27 9.88
CA GLY A 183 23.74 -28.55 11.14
C GLY A 183 22.30 -28.54 11.65
N GLU A 184 22.08 -28.90 12.92
CA GLU A 184 20.78 -28.75 13.58
C GLU A 184 20.88 -27.74 14.72
N ARG A 185 19.81 -26.98 14.92
CA ARG A 185 19.68 -26.04 16.02
C ARG A 185 18.33 -26.21 16.70
N ALA A 186 18.35 -26.40 18.01
CA ALA A 186 17.15 -26.44 18.84
C ALA A 186 16.40 -25.10 18.80
N ALA A 187 15.09 -25.14 19.08
CA ALA A 187 14.30 -23.92 19.20
C ALA A 187 14.85 -23.02 20.32
N SER A 188 14.97 -21.73 20.07
CA SER A 188 15.27 -20.76 21.12
C SER A 188 13.99 -20.33 21.81
N SER A 189 14.08 -19.87 23.05
CA SER A 189 12.92 -19.35 23.77
C SER A 189 13.33 -18.19 24.66
N VAL A 190 12.42 -17.24 24.81
CA VAL A 190 12.56 -16.12 25.75
C VAL A 190 11.29 -16.11 26.58
N THR A 191 11.46 -16.17 27.90
CA THR A 191 10.36 -16.13 28.85
C THR A 191 10.47 -14.89 29.72
N ILE A 192 9.37 -14.17 29.87
CA ILE A 192 9.29 -12.94 30.64
C ILE A 192 8.35 -13.18 31.81
N ALA A 193 8.90 -13.08 33.02
CA ALA A 193 8.12 -13.20 34.25
C ALA A 193 7.18 -12.00 34.41
N ASN A 194 5.97 -12.25 34.91
CA ASN A 194 5.05 -11.20 35.30
C ASN A 194 5.65 -10.39 36.47
N GLN A 195 5.47 -9.08 36.43
CA GLN A 195 5.97 -8.15 37.43
C GLN A 195 4.82 -7.30 37.96
N GLY A 196 4.62 -7.33 39.28
CA GLY A 196 3.56 -6.57 39.96
C GLY A 196 2.15 -6.96 39.47
N ASN A 197 1.32 -5.95 39.21
CA ASN A 197 -0.07 -6.12 38.76
C ASN A 197 -0.22 -5.98 37.24
N SER A 198 0.81 -6.35 36.47
CA SER A 198 0.78 -6.21 35.02
C SER A 198 -0.21 -7.18 34.39
N GLN A 199 -1.01 -6.69 33.43
CA GLN A 199 -1.97 -7.49 32.67
C GLN A 199 -1.37 -8.07 31.38
N GLY A 200 -0.28 -7.50 30.87
CA GLY A 200 0.41 -8.02 29.69
C GLY A 200 1.70 -7.29 29.34
N LEU A 201 2.18 -7.55 28.12
CA LEU A 201 3.38 -6.99 27.54
C LEU A 201 3.05 -6.30 26.21
N ALA A 202 3.64 -5.14 25.96
CA ALA A 202 3.77 -4.58 24.63
C ALA A 202 5.18 -4.82 24.10
N LEU A 203 5.24 -5.45 22.93
CA LEU A 203 6.43 -5.66 22.13
C LEU A 203 6.48 -4.55 21.08
N ILE A 204 7.52 -3.72 21.13
CA ILE A 204 7.72 -2.59 20.21
C ILE A 204 8.88 -2.95 19.30
N TYR A 205 8.65 -2.88 18.00
CA TYR A 205 9.63 -3.26 16.98
C TYR A 205 10.30 -2.03 16.36
N ASP A 206 11.36 -2.24 15.59
CA ASP A 206 12.11 -1.21 14.87
C ASP A 206 11.31 -0.54 13.74
N ASP A 207 10.36 -1.27 13.15
CA ASP A 207 9.34 -0.75 12.22
C ASP A 207 8.21 0.05 12.91
N ARG A 208 8.32 0.29 14.23
CA ARG A 208 7.34 0.96 15.11
C ARG A 208 6.01 0.24 15.30
N MET A 209 5.82 -0.94 14.72
CA MET A 209 4.63 -1.73 15.01
C MET A 209 4.63 -2.18 16.47
N ILE A 210 3.44 -2.51 16.99
CA ILE A 210 3.24 -2.96 18.36
C ILE A 210 2.52 -4.31 18.33
N SER A 211 3.00 -5.27 19.12
CA SER A 211 2.25 -6.49 19.45
C SER A 211 1.96 -6.51 20.94
N VAL A 212 0.74 -6.89 21.33
CA VAL A 212 0.36 -7.02 22.74
C VAL A 212 0.14 -8.48 23.09
N ILE A 213 0.75 -8.94 24.18
CA ILE A 213 0.59 -10.31 24.68
C ILE A 213 0.08 -10.24 26.12
N PRO A 214 -1.14 -10.71 26.42
CA PRO A 214 -1.67 -10.72 27.77
C PRO A 214 -0.96 -11.80 28.62
N PHE A 215 -0.81 -11.52 29.93
CA PHE A 215 -0.41 -12.55 30.89
C PHE A 215 -1.53 -13.54 31.15
N SER A 216 -2.79 -13.12 31.04
CA SER A 216 -3.96 -14.00 31.24
C SER A 216 -3.95 -14.77 32.56
N GLY A 217 -3.33 -14.20 33.60
CA GLY A 217 -3.16 -14.83 34.92
C GLY A 217 -1.90 -15.69 35.07
N GLU A 218 -1.12 -15.87 34.00
CA GLU A 218 0.13 -16.63 34.04
C GLU A 218 1.25 -15.88 34.77
N ALA A 219 2.12 -16.65 35.43
CA ALA A 219 3.30 -16.13 36.13
C ALA A 219 4.40 -15.66 35.16
N SER A 220 4.35 -16.10 33.90
CA SER A 220 5.29 -15.71 32.85
C SER A 220 4.71 -15.98 31.46
N ILE A 221 5.22 -15.28 30.45
CA ILE A 221 4.87 -15.49 29.03
C ILE A 221 6.13 -15.88 28.27
N SER A 222 6.03 -16.86 27.38
CA SER A 222 7.04 -17.09 26.34
C SER A 222 6.75 -16.22 25.12
N LEU A 223 7.77 -15.52 24.63
CA LEU A 223 7.65 -14.74 23.40
C LEU A 223 7.37 -15.67 22.20
N PRO A 224 6.54 -15.24 21.24
CA PRO A 224 6.27 -16.04 20.03
C PRO A 224 7.53 -16.16 19.18
N PHE A 225 7.58 -17.19 18.34
CA PHE A 225 8.64 -17.29 17.33
C PHE A 225 8.58 -16.12 16.35
N ALA A 226 9.74 -15.74 15.82
CA ALA A 226 9.87 -14.83 14.70
C ALA A 226 9.01 -15.32 13.53
N THR A 227 8.33 -14.41 12.84
CA THR A 227 7.50 -14.69 11.65
C THR A 227 8.03 -14.01 10.39
N TRP A 228 9.27 -13.51 10.46
CA TRP A 228 9.99 -12.75 9.44
C TRP A 228 11.35 -13.40 9.22
N ASN A 229 12.02 -13.10 8.10
CA ASN A 229 13.39 -13.59 7.97
C ASN A 229 14.25 -12.97 9.07
N TRP A 230 15.18 -13.76 9.58
CA TRP A 230 16.19 -13.21 10.49
C TRP A 230 16.87 -12.00 9.84
N SER A 231 17.11 -10.97 10.64
CA SER A 231 17.58 -9.63 10.26
C SER A 231 16.60 -8.65 9.59
N GLU A 232 15.33 -9.03 9.38
CA GLU A 232 14.33 -8.13 8.79
C GLU A 232 13.55 -7.30 9.80
N ARG A 233 13.48 -7.75 11.06
CA ARG A 233 12.69 -7.08 12.10
C ARG A 233 13.24 -7.33 13.49
N TYR A 234 13.33 -6.27 14.27
CA TYR A 234 13.96 -6.28 15.59
C TYR A 234 13.03 -5.79 16.68
N LEU A 235 12.99 -6.50 17.80
CA LEU A 235 12.36 -6.03 19.03
C LEU A 235 13.27 -4.99 19.68
N THR A 236 12.78 -3.76 19.81
CA THR A 236 13.55 -2.64 20.38
C THR A 236 13.16 -2.36 21.83
N ARG A 237 11.94 -2.73 22.24
CA ARG A 237 11.47 -2.51 23.61
C ARG A 237 10.37 -3.49 24.02
N ILE A 238 10.39 -3.86 25.30
CA ILE A 238 9.29 -4.55 25.98
C ILE A 238 8.77 -3.63 27.07
N LYS A 239 7.45 -3.45 27.15
CA LYS A 239 6.79 -2.70 28.24
C LYS A 239 5.77 -3.57 28.94
N PHE A 240 5.78 -3.53 30.27
CA PHE A 240 4.69 -4.06 31.08
C PHE A 240 3.48 -3.14 31.00
N LEU A 241 2.29 -3.74 30.89
CA LEU A 241 1.03 -3.04 30.71
C LEU A 241 0.14 -3.20 31.92
N SER A 242 -0.44 -2.11 32.42
CA SER A 242 -1.48 -2.12 33.44
C SER A 242 -2.84 -2.56 32.92
N ASN A 243 -3.06 -2.45 31.61
CA ASN A 243 -4.28 -2.78 30.89
C ASN A 243 -3.91 -3.17 29.45
N ILE A 244 -4.70 -4.03 28.81
CA ILE A 244 -4.49 -4.45 27.42
C ILE A 244 -5.22 -3.49 26.48
N PRO A 245 -4.52 -2.61 25.74
CA PRO A 245 -5.18 -1.79 24.73
C PRO A 245 -5.52 -2.63 23.49
N ASP A 246 -6.64 -2.33 22.85
CA ASP A 246 -6.96 -2.90 21.56
C ASP A 246 -6.21 -2.16 20.44
N LEU A 247 -5.08 -2.73 20.04
CA LEU A 247 -4.24 -2.24 18.94
C LEU A 247 -4.45 -3.05 17.65
N SER A 248 -5.53 -3.83 17.56
CA SER A 248 -5.89 -4.50 16.30
C SER A 248 -6.06 -3.45 15.19
N PRO A 249 -5.63 -3.75 13.95
CA PRO A 249 -5.93 -2.89 12.81
C PRO A 249 -7.42 -2.62 12.71
N ILE A 250 -7.79 -1.36 12.47
CA ILE A 250 -9.16 -0.99 12.17
C ILE A 250 -9.40 -1.33 10.70
N ASP A 251 -10.38 -2.19 10.45
CA ASP A 251 -10.84 -2.54 9.12
C ASP A 251 -11.84 -1.49 8.63
N MET A 252 -11.41 -0.67 7.67
CA MET A 252 -12.26 0.37 7.08
C MET A 252 -13.11 -0.17 5.92
N THR A 253 -13.02 -1.47 5.63
CA THR A 253 -13.89 -2.19 4.68
C THR A 253 -15.07 -2.90 5.35
N ALA A 254 -15.11 -2.91 6.69
CA ALA A 254 -16.23 -3.45 7.45
C ALA A 254 -17.48 -2.56 7.37
N GLU A 255 -18.67 -3.15 7.32
CA GLU A 255 -19.96 -2.42 7.27
C GLU A 255 -20.14 -1.51 8.49
N THR A 256 -19.90 -2.05 9.69
CA THR A 256 -19.97 -1.31 10.95
C THR A 256 -18.69 -0.54 11.19
N LEU A 257 -18.80 0.77 11.44
CA LEU A 257 -17.64 1.60 11.78
C LEU A 257 -17.07 1.19 13.15
N ASP A 258 -15.75 1.02 13.21
CA ASP A 258 -15.05 0.69 14.45
C ASP A 258 -15.29 1.77 15.52
N SER A 259 -15.58 1.35 16.74
CA SER A 259 -15.87 2.24 17.87
C SER A 259 -14.75 3.21 18.24
N ARG A 260 -13.51 2.93 17.82
CA ARG A 260 -12.35 3.81 18.00
C ARG A 260 -12.36 4.97 17.00
N VAL A 261 -13.20 4.93 15.97
CA VAL A 261 -13.36 5.98 14.97
C VAL A 261 -14.62 6.77 15.23
N THR A 262 -14.51 8.09 15.20
CA THR A 262 -15.65 9.01 15.24
C THR A 262 -15.66 9.86 13.99
N TYR A 263 -16.77 9.85 13.26
CA TYR A 263 -17.02 10.73 12.14
C TYR A 263 -18.07 11.78 12.52
N THR A 264 -17.83 13.03 12.13
CA THR A 264 -18.78 14.13 12.27
C THR A 264 -18.77 14.93 10.98
N GLY A 265 -19.94 15.23 10.43
CA GLY A 265 -20.03 15.92 9.14
C GLY A 265 -21.47 16.00 8.63
N PRO A 266 -21.71 16.80 7.59
CA PRO A 266 -23.01 16.83 6.94
C PRO A 266 -23.28 15.51 6.19
N ALA A 267 -24.54 15.30 5.82
CA ALA A 267 -24.90 14.35 4.78
C ALA A 267 -24.06 14.61 3.51
N HIS A 268 -23.60 13.55 2.87
CA HIS A 268 -22.78 13.63 1.66
C HIS A 268 -23.06 12.48 0.70
N THR A 269 -22.65 12.65 -0.55
CA THR A 269 -22.86 11.64 -1.58
C THR A 269 -21.81 10.53 -1.45
N TYR A 270 -22.22 9.28 -1.65
CA TYR A 270 -21.34 8.11 -1.67
C TYR A 270 -21.82 7.08 -2.71
N LEU A 271 -20.97 6.12 -3.07
CA LEU A 271 -21.34 4.99 -3.92
C LEU A 271 -21.86 3.81 -3.10
N ASP A 272 -23.14 3.47 -3.26
CA ASP A 272 -23.77 2.34 -2.57
C ASP A 272 -23.32 0.98 -3.15
N GLN A 273 -23.79 -0.12 -2.56
CA GLN A 273 -23.44 -1.48 -2.99
C GLN A 273 -23.78 -1.79 -4.45
N ALA A 274 -24.80 -1.14 -5.01
CA ALA A 274 -25.18 -1.30 -6.40
C ALA A 274 -24.38 -0.37 -7.34
N GLY A 275 -23.51 0.49 -6.80
CA GLY A 275 -22.74 1.47 -7.54
C GLY A 275 -23.53 2.76 -7.84
N ASN A 276 -24.65 2.99 -7.15
CA ASN A 276 -25.45 4.20 -7.32
C ASN A 276 -24.95 5.33 -6.42
N LEU A 277 -25.16 6.58 -6.86
CA LEU A 277 -24.95 7.75 -6.01
C LEU A 277 -26.09 7.87 -4.98
N ALA A 278 -25.78 7.62 -3.70
CA ALA A 278 -26.68 7.75 -2.58
C ALA A 278 -26.24 8.89 -1.64
N THR A 279 -27.13 9.35 -0.75
CA THR A 279 -26.81 10.31 0.32
C THR A 279 -26.75 9.63 1.66
N SER A 280 -25.67 9.85 2.41
CA SER A 280 -25.55 9.40 3.80
C SER A 280 -26.37 10.27 4.75
N ALA A 281 -26.68 9.75 5.94
CA ALA A 281 -27.18 10.57 7.03
C ALA A 281 -26.09 11.52 7.56
N GLU A 282 -26.49 12.57 8.30
CA GLU A 282 -25.52 13.39 9.02
C GLU A 282 -24.73 12.55 10.03
N ASN A 283 -23.42 12.81 10.14
CA ASN A 283 -22.47 12.06 10.97
C ASN A 283 -22.35 10.57 10.64
N GLU A 284 -22.85 10.15 9.48
CA GLU A 284 -22.59 8.83 8.93
C GLU A 284 -21.38 8.90 8.00
N TRP A 285 -20.42 7.99 8.19
CA TRP A 285 -19.34 7.77 7.24
C TRP A 285 -19.64 6.48 6.52
N PRO A 286 -20.22 6.47 5.31
CA PRO A 286 -20.69 5.26 4.65
C PRO A 286 -19.53 4.41 4.11
N LEU A 287 -19.81 3.13 3.87
CA LEU A 287 -18.90 2.22 3.16
C LEU A 287 -19.19 2.34 1.67
N GLU A 288 -18.14 2.47 0.86
CA GLU A 288 -18.28 2.70 -0.58
C GLU A 288 -17.91 1.49 -1.41
N TYR A 289 -18.61 1.34 -2.53
CA TYR A 289 -18.43 0.24 -3.47
C TYR A 289 -18.17 0.76 -4.88
N VAL A 290 -17.29 0.06 -5.60
CA VAL A 290 -17.07 0.30 -7.03
C VAL A 290 -17.28 -1.01 -7.75
N ASN A 291 -18.20 -1.02 -8.72
CA ASN A 291 -18.59 -2.23 -9.46
C ASN A 291 -19.00 -3.39 -8.54
N GLY A 292 -19.70 -3.10 -7.43
CA GLY A 292 -20.15 -4.07 -6.44
C GLY A 292 -19.05 -4.61 -5.51
N GLN A 293 -17.81 -4.15 -5.64
CA GLN A 293 -16.71 -4.51 -4.73
C GLN A 293 -16.53 -3.46 -3.64
N VAL A 294 -16.35 -3.90 -2.40
CA VAL A 294 -16.05 -3.01 -1.27
C VAL A 294 -14.70 -2.34 -1.49
N MET A 295 -14.67 -1.02 -1.42
CA MET A 295 -13.44 -0.24 -1.57
C MET A 295 -12.90 0.31 -0.25
N GLY A 296 -13.78 0.54 0.74
CA GLY A 296 -13.44 1.17 2.01
C GLY A 296 -14.26 2.45 2.22
N ARG A 297 -13.70 3.42 2.96
CA ARG A 297 -14.36 4.72 3.19
C ARG A 297 -13.52 5.84 2.62
N HIS A 298 -14.13 6.76 1.89
CA HIS A 298 -13.43 7.91 1.33
C HIS A 298 -12.97 8.87 2.45
N GLU A 299 -11.85 9.57 2.26
CA GLU A 299 -11.35 10.54 3.21
C GLU A 299 -12.39 11.64 3.56
N PRO A 300 -12.36 12.23 4.77
CA PRO A 300 -13.19 13.39 5.09
C PRO A 300 -12.93 14.53 4.12
N GLU A 301 -13.97 15.28 3.78
CA GLU A 301 -13.90 16.32 2.76
C GLU A 301 -13.92 17.73 3.38
N PRO A 302 -13.20 18.69 2.79
CA PRO A 302 -13.21 20.06 3.26
C PRO A 302 -14.56 20.73 2.98
N SER A 303 -14.79 21.89 3.60
CA SER A 303 -15.95 22.71 3.25
C SER A 303 -15.77 23.30 1.86
N THR A 304 -16.82 23.26 1.04
CA THR A 304 -16.78 23.74 -0.33
C THR A 304 -18.19 24.11 -0.81
N THR A 305 -18.24 24.97 -1.82
CA THR A 305 -19.47 25.49 -2.43
C THR A 305 -19.57 24.99 -3.85
N ASN A 306 -20.72 24.43 -4.23
CA ASN A 306 -21.02 24.18 -5.64
C ASN A 306 -21.67 25.43 -6.26
N TYR A 307 -21.00 26.03 -7.24
CA TYR A 307 -21.45 27.24 -7.95
C TYR A 307 -22.36 26.95 -9.15
N ALA A 308 -22.45 25.68 -9.59
CA ALA A 308 -23.40 25.25 -10.59
C ALA A 308 -24.82 25.24 -9.97
N ILE A 309 -25.75 26.03 -10.52
CA ILE A 309 -27.09 26.17 -9.96
C ILE A 309 -28.04 25.16 -10.60
N ASP A 310 -28.90 24.54 -9.81
CA ASP A 310 -29.86 23.53 -10.28
C ASP A 310 -29.21 22.22 -10.78
N SER A 311 -28.35 21.62 -9.95
CA SER A 311 -27.87 20.24 -10.18
C SER A 311 -28.99 19.18 -10.20
N ALA A 312 -30.19 19.59 -9.77
CA ALA A 312 -31.44 18.82 -9.82
C ALA A 312 -32.16 18.91 -11.17
N ILE A 313 -31.71 19.78 -12.08
CA ILE A 313 -32.19 19.89 -13.46
C ILE A 313 -33.71 20.13 -13.50
N THR A 314 -34.17 21.06 -12.69
CA THR A 314 -35.57 21.44 -12.54
C THR A 314 -35.97 22.59 -13.47
N ASP A 315 -35.01 23.39 -13.94
CA ASP A 315 -35.22 24.59 -14.76
C ASP A 315 -34.42 24.51 -16.07
N LEU A 316 -35.01 23.80 -17.05
CA LEU A 316 -34.44 23.51 -18.37
C LEU A 316 -35.26 24.15 -19.49
N ALA A 317 -34.61 24.94 -20.35
CA ALA A 317 -35.28 25.59 -21.48
C ALA A 317 -34.40 25.80 -22.71
N GLN A 318 -35.07 26.10 -23.84
CA GLN A 318 -34.39 26.52 -25.06
C GLN A 318 -33.79 27.93 -24.91
N VAL A 319 -32.71 28.17 -25.67
CA VAL A 319 -32.03 29.47 -25.73
C VAL A 319 -33.01 30.60 -26.05
N GLY A 320 -32.89 31.73 -25.33
CA GLY A 320 -33.80 32.88 -25.42
C GLY A 320 -34.70 33.06 -24.20
N THR A 321 -34.56 32.20 -23.18
CA THR A 321 -35.25 32.27 -21.89
C THR A 321 -34.26 32.52 -20.73
N ASN A 322 -34.77 32.71 -19.52
CA ASN A 322 -33.98 32.93 -18.30
C ASN A 322 -33.84 31.66 -17.44
N ALA A 323 -33.71 30.49 -18.07
CA ALA A 323 -33.53 29.23 -17.34
C ALA A 323 -32.08 29.04 -16.86
N SER A 324 -31.92 28.13 -15.89
CA SER A 324 -30.65 27.67 -15.31
C SER A 324 -29.90 26.76 -16.27
N TRP A 325 -30.63 25.88 -16.98
CA TRP A 325 -30.12 25.03 -18.04
C TRP A 325 -30.60 25.48 -19.42
N MET A 326 -29.66 25.51 -20.38
CA MET A 326 -29.91 26.07 -21.70
C MET A 326 -29.41 25.14 -22.82
N PHE A 327 -30.26 24.93 -23.82
CA PHE A 327 -29.94 24.16 -25.03
C PHE A 327 -30.48 24.84 -26.31
N PRO A 328 -29.83 24.67 -27.48
CA PRO A 328 -30.24 25.32 -28.71
C PRO A 328 -31.44 24.64 -29.36
N GLN A 329 -32.13 25.38 -30.23
CA GLN A 329 -33.28 24.87 -30.98
C GLN A 329 -32.90 23.64 -31.83
N GLY A 330 -33.75 22.62 -31.83
CA GLY A 330 -33.55 21.38 -32.60
C GLY A 330 -32.68 20.32 -31.92
N THR A 331 -32.18 20.57 -30.70
CA THR A 331 -31.64 19.53 -29.83
C THR A 331 -32.77 19.01 -28.94
N THR A 332 -32.97 17.69 -28.89
CA THR A 332 -33.87 17.08 -27.92
C THR A 332 -33.09 16.76 -26.66
N ILE A 333 -33.54 17.34 -25.55
CA ILE A 333 -33.04 17.04 -24.20
C ILE A 333 -34.20 16.46 -23.41
N THR A 334 -33.97 15.32 -22.76
CA THR A 334 -34.93 14.73 -21.83
C THR A 334 -34.29 14.55 -20.47
N VAL A 335 -35.04 14.87 -19.42
CA VAL A 335 -34.66 14.58 -18.04
C VAL A 335 -35.40 13.31 -17.65
N SER A 336 -34.65 12.30 -17.22
CA SER A 336 -35.22 11.06 -16.71
C SER A 336 -34.90 10.91 -15.24
N ASP A 337 -35.71 10.11 -14.55
CA ASP A 337 -35.36 9.59 -13.24
C ASP A 337 -33.98 8.92 -13.32
N SER A 338 -33.30 8.99 -12.19
CA SER A 338 -32.02 8.36 -11.97
C SER A 338 -32.10 6.83 -12.10
N GLU A 339 -31.04 6.21 -12.62
CA GLU A 339 -30.87 4.75 -12.63
C GLU A 339 -30.53 4.22 -11.21
N GLY A 340 -31.33 4.58 -10.19
CA GLY A 340 -31.08 4.25 -8.78
C GLY A 340 -30.20 5.25 -8.02
N SER A 341 -29.64 6.25 -8.70
CA SER A 341 -28.98 7.42 -8.10
C SER A 341 -30.03 8.38 -7.46
N GLN A 342 -29.62 9.39 -6.70
CA GLN A 342 -30.52 10.48 -6.30
C GLN A 342 -30.52 11.67 -7.28
N PHE A 343 -29.52 11.77 -8.16
CA PHE A 343 -29.40 12.87 -9.12
C PHE A 343 -30.08 12.51 -10.44
N PRO A 344 -30.90 13.41 -11.01
CA PRO A 344 -31.54 13.15 -12.29
C PRO A 344 -30.52 13.02 -13.43
N ILE A 345 -30.91 12.31 -14.48
CA ILE A 345 -30.07 12.09 -15.65
C ILE A 345 -30.57 12.96 -16.79
N ILE A 346 -29.66 13.75 -17.38
CA ILE A 346 -29.94 14.45 -18.63
C ILE A 346 -29.52 13.58 -19.80
N ASN A 347 -30.46 13.30 -20.69
CA ASN A 347 -30.24 12.61 -21.94
C ASN A 347 -30.23 13.61 -23.10
N SER A 348 -29.26 13.44 -23.99
CA SER A 348 -29.16 14.19 -25.24
C SER A 348 -29.05 13.22 -26.40
N GLU A 349 -29.94 13.36 -27.40
CA GLU A 349 -30.13 12.44 -28.55
C GLU A 349 -28.94 12.36 -29.54
N SER A 350 -27.75 12.79 -29.13
CA SER A 350 -26.56 12.82 -29.96
C SER A 350 -25.33 12.60 -29.12
N LEU A 351 -24.32 11.96 -29.70
CA LEU A 351 -23.00 11.75 -29.11
C LEU A 351 -22.26 13.09 -29.01
N LYS A 352 -22.61 13.92 -28.02
CA LYS A 352 -21.94 15.20 -27.78
C LYS A 352 -20.59 14.94 -27.11
N VAL A 353 -19.55 15.43 -27.75
CA VAL A 353 -18.20 14.94 -27.49
C VAL A 353 -17.46 15.78 -26.44
N PHE A 354 -17.81 17.06 -26.27
CA PHE A 354 -16.99 17.98 -25.48
C PHE A 354 -17.63 18.43 -24.17
N VAL A 355 -16.78 18.75 -23.20
CA VAL A 355 -17.09 19.55 -22.00
C VAL A 355 -16.24 20.83 -22.01
N GLY A 356 -16.71 21.89 -21.35
CA GLY A 356 -15.96 23.14 -21.27
C GLY A 356 -16.53 24.14 -20.29
N VAL A 357 -15.71 25.12 -19.91
CA VAL A 357 -16.12 26.24 -19.04
C VAL A 357 -15.91 27.54 -19.80
N TYR A 358 -16.98 28.29 -20.02
CA TYR A 358 -16.95 29.58 -20.71
C TYR A 358 -17.22 30.71 -19.75
N ASN A 359 -16.41 31.76 -19.83
CA ASN A 359 -16.59 32.98 -19.06
C ASN A 359 -17.40 33.98 -19.91
N GLU A 360 -18.62 34.27 -19.50
CA GLU A 360 -19.50 35.17 -20.23
C GLU A 360 -18.97 36.60 -20.25
N THR A 361 -18.41 37.05 -19.11
CA THR A 361 -17.89 38.40 -18.96
C THR A 361 -16.70 38.66 -19.89
N LYS A 362 -15.86 37.66 -20.10
CA LYS A 362 -14.71 37.73 -21.01
C LYS A 362 -15.05 37.41 -22.46
N GLY A 363 -16.14 36.69 -22.68
CA GLY A 363 -16.47 36.13 -23.98
C GLY A 363 -15.49 35.03 -24.43
N ALA A 364 -14.88 34.27 -23.51
CA ALA A 364 -13.84 33.28 -23.83
C ALA A 364 -13.94 32.00 -23.00
N PHE A 365 -13.42 30.89 -23.55
CA PHE A 365 -13.26 29.63 -22.82
C PHE A 365 -12.11 29.71 -21.81
N LEU A 366 -12.39 29.32 -20.56
CA LEU A 366 -11.38 29.12 -19.52
C LEU A 366 -10.75 27.73 -19.63
N VAL A 367 -11.54 26.75 -20.06
CA VAL A 367 -11.08 25.42 -20.45
C VAL A 367 -11.55 25.15 -21.88
N PRO A 368 -10.64 24.87 -22.83
CA PRO A 368 -11.01 24.52 -24.19
C PRO A 368 -11.92 23.28 -24.23
N ASP A 369 -12.75 23.20 -25.27
CA ASP A 369 -13.58 22.02 -25.54
C ASP A 369 -12.71 20.76 -25.60
N THR A 370 -12.84 19.90 -24.59
CA THR A 370 -12.02 18.68 -24.48
C THR A 370 -12.93 17.46 -24.59
N ASN A 371 -12.56 16.51 -25.45
CA ASN A 371 -13.23 15.21 -25.50
C ASN A 371 -12.74 14.40 -24.29
N PRO A 372 -13.61 14.08 -23.32
CA PRO A 372 -13.19 13.34 -22.15
C PRO A 372 -12.97 11.84 -22.43
N ASN A 373 -13.21 11.37 -23.67
CA ASN A 373 -13.17 9.95 -24.05
C ASN A 373 -14.07 9.07 -23.17
N THR A 374 -15.21 9.61 -22.75
CA THR A 374 -16.20 8.88 -21.94
C THR A 374 -16.67 7.63 -22.67
N GLY A 375 -16.62 6.48 -21.98
CA GLY A 375 -17.09 5.19 -22.49
C GLY A 375 -18.55 4.91 -22.17
N SER A 376 -18.93 3.63 -22.18
CA SER A 376 -20.28 3.17 -21.80
C SER A 376 -20.53 3.19 -20.29
N ASP A 377 -19.47 3.24 -19.50
CA ASP A 377 -19.53 3.27 -18.04
C ASP A 377 -19.59 4.71 -17.53
N TRP A 378 -20.25 4.91 -16.40
CA TRP A 378 -20.23 6.21 -15.72
C TRP A 378 -18.80 6.58 -15.35
N SER A 379 -18.34 7.73 -15.85
CA SER A 379 -17.06 8.31 -15.49
C SER A 379 -17.22 9.76 -15.08
N ARG A 380 -16.44 10.17 -14.07
CA ARG A 380 -16.39 11.56 -13.64
C ARG A 380 -15.41 12.33 -14.51
N VAL A 381 -15.89 13.31 -15.24
CA VAL A 381 -15.07 14.24 -16.00
C VAL A 381 -14.68 15.40 -15.09
N ILE A 382 -13.39 15.74 -15.05
CA ILE A 382 -12.82 16.74 -14.14
C ILE A 382 -12.00 17.76 -14.95
N LEU A 383 -12.34 19.04 -14.82
CA LEU A 383 -11.73 20.15 -15.55
C LEU A 383 -11.22 21.22 -14.56
N PRO A 384 -9.93 21.21 -14.19
CA PRO A 384 -9.35 22.30 -13.41
C PRO A 384 -9.21 23.56 -14.26
N PHE A 385 -9.47 24.73 -13.68
CA PHE A 385 -9.34 26.02 -14.34
C PHE A 385 -9.08 27.17 -13.37
N THR A 386 -8.68 28.32 -13.93
CA THR A 386 -8.54 29.56 -13.16
C THR A 386 -9.56 30.56 -13.67
N ASN A 387 -10.36 31.10 -12.76
CA ASN A 387 -11.20 32.26 -13.01
C ASN A 387 -10.45 33.49 -12.49
N ASP A 388 -9.93 34.33 -13.36
CA ASP A 388 -9.16 35.51 -12.97
C ASP A 388 -10.04 36.74 -12.65
N MET A 389 -11.33 36.69 -12.96
CA MET A 389 -12.28 37.72 -12.61
C MET A 389 -13.63 37.14 -12.18
N ALA A 390 -14.23 37.75 -11.17
CA ALA A 390 -15.60 37.41 -10.77
C ALA A 390 -16.54 37.55 -11.98
N SER A 391 -17.27 36.48 -12.31
CA SER A 391 -17.99 36.38 -13.59
C SER A 391 -19.13 35.38 -13.52
N GLU A 392 -20.05 35.50 -14.48
CA GLU A 392 -21.01 34.44 -14.81
C GLU A 392 -20.32 33.45 -15.75
N LEU A 393 -20.38 32.17 -15.38
CA LEU A 393 -19.82 31.09 -16.19
C LEU A 393 -20.94 30.25 -16.80
N ARG A 394 -20.65 29.66 -17.96
CA ARG A 394 -21.41 28.55 -18.53
C ARG A 394 -20.60 27.27 -18.39
N PHE A 395 -21.13 26.31 -17.66
CA PHE A 395 -20.57 24.97 -17.61
C PHE A 395 -21.21 24.10 -18.67
N TYR A 396 -20.50 23.87 -19.77
CA TYR A 396 -20.94 22.96 -20.81
C TYR A 396 -20.68 21.53 -20.36
N THR A 397 -21.72 20.85 -19.90
CA THR A 397 -21.67 19.41 -19.62
C THR A 397 -21.65 18.62 -20.93
N GLN A 398 -22.14 19.21 -22.02
CA GLN A 398 -22.24 18.61 -23.34
C GLN A 398 -22.10 19.66 -24.44
N ARG A 399 -21.20 19.45 -25.42
CA ARG A 399 -21.10 20.31 -26.60
C ARG A 399 -20.54 19.57 -27.81
N GLU A 400 -21.03 19.89 -29.00
CA GLU A 400 -20.48 19.43 -30.28
C GLU A 400 -20.12 20.62 -31.18
N THR A 401 -20.97 21.65 -31.22
CA THR A 401 -20.75 22.85 -32.03
C THR A 401 -21.20 24.12 -31.29
N THR A 402 -21.14 25.28 -31.94
CA THR A 402 -21.75 26.53 -31.44
C THR A 402 -23.27 26.55 -31.50
N THR A 403 -23.89 25.57 -32.18
CA THR A 403 -25.35 25.44 -32.34
C THR A 403 -25.89 24.15 -31.73
N SER A 404 -25.04 23.36 -31.07
CA SER A 404 -25.44 22.12 -30.40
C SER A 404 -24.67 21.93 -29.11
N TYR A 405 -25.34 22.22 -28.00
CA TYR A 405 -24.78 22.23 -26.66
C TYR A 405 -25.85 22.08 -25.58
N LEU A 406 -25.40 21.76 -24.37
CA LEU A 406 -26.14 21.90 -23.13
C LEU A 406 -25.18 22.53 -22.13
N TYR A 407 -25.60 23.62 -21.49
CA TYR A 407 -24.86 24.21 -20.40
C TYR A 407 -25.77 24.56 -19.22
N GLU A 408 -25.16 24.55 -18.05
CA GLU A 408 -25.70 25.09 -16.81
C GLU A 408 -25.08 26.47 -16.57
N LYS A 409 -25.89 27.42 -16.11
CA LYS A 409 -25.37 28.72 -15.66
C LYS A 409 -24.72 28.57 -14.29
N CYS A 410 -23.66 29.32 -14.05
CA CYS A 410 -23.00 29.40 -12.76
C CYS A 410 -22.83 30.89 -12.43
N PRO A 411 -23.81 31.51 -11.76
CA PRO A 411 -23.79 32.94 -11.47
C PRO A 411 -22.73 33.25 -10.40
N ALA A 412 -22.13 34.45 -10.48
CA ALA A 412 -21.29 35.00 -9.43
C ALA A 412 -20.10 34.11 -8.97
N VAL A 413 -19.44 33.40 -9.89
CA VAL A 413 -18.22 32.64 -9.58
C VAL A 413 -17.09 33.63 -9.30
N PRO A 414 -16.45 33.62 -8.11
CA PRO A 414 -15.41 34.60 -7.77
C PRO A 414 -14.09 34.33 -8.51
N THR A 415 -13.12 35.23 -8.32
CA THR A 415 -11.73 35.00 -8.77
C THR A 415 -11.08 33.90 -7.94
N GLY A 416 -10.38 32.96 -8.58
CA GLY A 416 -9.68 31.87 -7.92
C GLY A 416 -9.37 30.67 -8.82
N SER A 417 -8.81 29.63 -8.22
CA SER A 417 -8.68 28.30 -8.84
C SER A 417 -9.95 27.51 -8.57
N PHE A 418 -10.45 26.81 -9.58
CA PHE A 418 -11.67 26.02 -9.52
C PHE A 418 -11.50 24.70 -10.24
N VAL A 419 -12.44 23.80 -9.96
CA VAL A 419 -12.62 22.55 -10.68
C VAL A 419 -14.08 22.43 -11.09
N ALA A 420 -14.31 22.23 -12.39
CA ALA A 420 -15.62 21.82 -12.89
C ALA A 420 -15.65 20.30 -13.00
N SER A 421 -16.74 19.65 -12.60
CA SER A 421 -16.88 18.20 -12.75
C SER A 421 -18.30 17.79 -13.08
N VAL A 422 -18.45 16.69 -13.82
CA VAL A 422 -19.75 16.12 -14.18
C VAL A 422 -19.60 14.62 -14.43
N TYR A 423 -20.57 13.82 -14.00
CA TYR A 423 -20.62 12.40 -14.33
C TYR A 423 -21.22 12.22 -15.71
N ARG A 424 -20.60 11.38 -16.56
CA ARG A 424 -21.05 11.13 -17.93
C ARG A 424 -20.92 9.66 -18.29
N LYS A 425 -21.80 9.18 -19.19
CA LYS A 425 -21.63 7.95 -19.95
C LYS A 425 -22.20 8.10 -21.36
N LEU A 426 -21.68 7.32 -22.30
CA LEU A 426 -22.25 7.17 -23.64
C LEU A 426 -23.17 5.95 -23.67
N THR A 427 -24.28 6.07 -24.38
CA THR A 427 -25.10 4.93 -24.79
C THR A 427 -24.93 4.75 -26.30
N SER A 428 -25.63 3.77 -26.89
CA SER A 428 -25.61 3.56 -28.34
C SER A 428 -26.21 4.73 -29.12
N GLU A 429 -27.07 5.54 -28.49
CA GLU A 429 -27.87 6.57 -29.18
C GLU A 429 -27.70 7.97 -28.55
N ASN A 430 -27.46 8.02 -27.24
CA ASN A 430 -27.49 9.24 -26.45
C ASN A 430 -26.21 9.43 -25.63
N MET A 431 -25.98 10.65 -25.17
CA MET A 431 -25.09 10.90 -24.05
C MET A 431 -25.88 11.28 -22.80
N GLN A 432 -25.46 10.69 -21.68
CA GLN A 432 -26.05 10.92 -20.37
C GLN A 432 -25.09 11.69 -19.48
N ALA A 433 -25.62 12.66 -18.73
CA ALA A 433 -24.87 13.44 -17.75
C ALA A 433 -25.66 13.64 -16.46
N THR A 434 -24.96 13.76 -15.33
CA THR A 434 -25.57 14.04 -14.02
C THR A 434 -24.57 14.70 -13.06
N ALA A 435 -25.09 15.29 -11.98
CA ALA A 435 -24.35 15.90 -10.87
C ALA A 435 -23.23 16.87 -11.31
N PRO A 436 -23.56 17.93 -12.09
CA PRO A 436 -22.57 18.94 -12.43
C PRO A 436 -22.15 19.75 -11.21
N GLN A 437 -20.88 20.11 -11.16
CA GLN A 437 -20.32 20.92 -10.09
C GLN A 437 -19.28 21.90 -10.61
N ILE A 438 -19.25 23.09 -10.00
CA ILE A 438 -18.10 23.98 -10.01
C ILE A 438 -17.72 24.26 -8.56
N GLU A 439 -16.54 23.82 -8.16
CA GLU A 439 -16.05 23.95 -6.78
C GLU A 439 -14.73 24.73 -6.74
N PRO A 440 -14.48 25.54 -5.70
CA PRO A 440 -13.18 26.16 -5.49
C PRO A 440 -12.10 25.10 -5.22
N GLY A 441 -10.88 25.35 -5.69
CA GLY A 441 -9.74 24.46 -5.55
C GLY A 441 -9.46 23.61 -6.80
N THR A 442 -8.72 22.53 -6.64
CA THR A 442 -8.29 21.64 -7.75
C THR A 442 -8.78 20.21 -7.58
N VAL A 443 -9.43 19.90 -6.45
CA VAL A 443 -9.85 18.56 -6.07
C VAL A 443 -11.36 18.59 -5.87
N PRO A 444 -12.13 17.91 -6.74
CA PRO A 444 -13.58 17.93 -6.64
C PRO A 444 -14.04 16.96 -5.55
N THR A 445 -15.00 17.40 -4.75
CA THR A 445 -15.50 16.61 -3.61
C THR A 445 -16.67 15.73 -4.04
N SER A 446 -17.30 14.97 -3.13
CA SER A 446 -18.54 14.25 -3.45
C SER A 446 -19.61 15.22 -3.99
N PRO A 447 -20.50 14.79 -4.90
CA PRO A 447 -21.59 15.62 -5.40
C PRO A 447 -22.37 16.35 -4.31
N ILE A 448 -22.57 17.65 -4.52
CA ILE A 448 -23.38 18.54 -3.67
C ILE A 448 -24.66 18.86 -4.43
N PHE A 449 -25.79 18.49 -3.84
CA PHE A 449 -27.11 18.75 -4.41
C PHE A 449 -27.53 20.21 -4.20
N ASN A 450 -27.74 20.90 -5.30
CA ASN A 450 -28.27 22.26 -5.41
C ASN A 450 -29.69 22.21 -6.00
N GLY A 451 -30.63 22.93 -5.37
CA GLY A 451 -31.97 23.17 -5.90
C GLY A 451 -32.01 24.28 -6.94
N GLU A 452 -33.20 24.57 -7.44
CA GLU A 452 -33.44 25.62 -8.45
C GLU A 452 -32.91 26.97 -7.95
N THR A 453 -32.01 27.60 -8.70
CA THR A 453 -31.39 28.91 -8.40
C THR A 453 -30.49 29.02 -7.14
N GLU A 454 -30.17 27.91 -6.48
CA GLU A 454 -29.37 27.92 -5.23
C GLU A 454 -27.92 27.45 -5.43
N GLN A 455 -27.00 28.08 -4.70
CA GLN A 455 -25.62 27.58 -4.50
C GLN A 455 -25.52 27.02 -3.08
N ASN A 456 -25.26 25.72 -2.91
CA ASN A 456 -25.07 25.13 -1.59
C ASN A 456 -23.61 25.01 -1.20
N THR A 457 -23.35 25.34 0.06
CA THR A 457 -22.07 25.12 0.72
C THR A 457 -22.18 23.94 1.64
N ARG A 458 -21.40 22.89 1.36
CA ARG A 458 -21.25 21.76 2.27
C ARG A 458 -20.21 22.11 3.33
N LYS A 459 -20.53 21.84 4.59
CA LYS A 459 -19.58 22.01 5.71
C LYS A 459 -18.49 20.94 5.64
N ALA A 460 -17.34 21.23 6.22
CA ALA A 460 -16.26 20.24 6.32
C ALA A 460 -16.71 19.04 7.17
N ALA A 461 -16.34 17.84 6.72
CA ALA A 461 -16.41 16.64 7.53
C ALA A 461 -15.18 16.55 8.46
N LYS A 462 -15.20 15.63 9.41
CA LYS A 462 -14.06 15.33 10.28
C LYS A 462 -14.14 13.89 10.73
N ALA A 463 -13.02 13.18 10.63
CA ALA A 463 -12.86 11.87 11.25
C ALA A 463 -11.70 11.86 12.24
N ILE A 464 -11.91 11.18 13.36
CA ILE A 464 -10.95 11.08 14.45
C ILE A 464 -10.79 9.62 14.82
N VAL A 465 -9.54 9.17 14.97
CA VAL A 465 -9.21 7.91 15.62
C VAL A 465 -8.82 8.20 17.06
N THR A 466 -9.46 7.52 18.00
CA THR A 466 -9.15 7.59 19.43
C THR A 466 -8.00 6.64 19.73
N ASN A 467 -7.00 7.12 20.48
CA ASN A 467 -5.89 6.30 20.91
C ASN A 467 -6.35 5.29 21.98
N PRO A 468 -6.31 3.98 21.72
CA PRO A 468 -6.65 2.96 22.72
C PRO A 468 -5.58 2.85 23.83
N GLY A 469 -4.43 3.53 23.67
CA GLY A 469 -3.28 3.54 24.56
C GLY A 469 -2.02 3.12 23.82
N LEU A 470 -0.85 3.47 24.37
CA LEU A 470 0.52 3.13 23.90
C LEU A 470 0.97 3.68 22.54
N ALA A 471 0.07 3.80 21.56
CA ALA A 471 0.40 4.28 20.23
C ALA A 471 0.76 5.78 20.28
N THR A 472 1.70 6.23 19.45
CA THR A 472 1.98 7.66 19.26
C THR A 472 1.52 8.15 17.89
N GLN A 473 1.29 7.23 16.94
CA GLN A 473 0.83 7.53 15.59
C GLN A 473 -0.14 6.46 15.08
N ILE A 474 -0.85 6.79 14.01
CA ILE A 474 -1.55 5.83 13.16
C ILE A 474 -0.92 5.82 11.76
N GLN A 475 -0.93 4.66 11.12
CA GLN A 475 -0.77 4.52 9.68
C GLN A 475 -2.13 4.29 9.04
N ILE A 476 -2.43 5.08 8.01
CA ILE A 476 -3.61 4.94 7.17
C ILE A 476 -3.14 4.31 5.87
N ASP A 477 -3.70 3.16 5.51
CA ASP A 477 -3.48 2.52 4.21
C ASP A 477 -4.64 2.84 3.28
N TYR A 478 -4.30 3.09 2.02
CA TYR A 478 -5.26 3.44 0.99
C TYR A 478 -5.37 2.35 -0.07
N SER A 479 -6.49 2.35 -0.80
CA SER A 479 -6.79 1.43 -1.91
C SER A 479 -5.81 1.49 -3.08
N ASP A 480 -5.04 2.57 -3.21
CA ASP A 480 -3.99 2.77 -4.22
C ASP A 480 -2.59 2.30 -3.74
N ASN A 481 -2.52 1.65 -2.58
CA ASN A 481 -1.31 1.24 -1.86
C ASN A 481 -0.46 2.40 -1.29
N SER A 482 -0.90 3.64 -1.42
CA SER A 482 -0.27 4.76 -0.71
C SER A 482 -0.57 4.68 0.79
N ARG A 483 0.19 5.45 1.59
CA ARG A 483 0.08 5.47 3.05
C ARG A 483 0.23 6.87 3.60
N ALA A 484 -0.45 7.16 4.71
CA ALA A 484 -0.26 8.37 5.49
C ALA A 484 0.06 8.03 6.95
N ILE A 485 0.93 8.82 7.59
CA ILE A 485 1.24 8.72 9.02
C ILE A 485 0.68 9.94 9.73
N VAL A 486 -0.12 9.72 10.77
CA VAL A 486 -0.75 10.79 11.55
C VAL A 486 -0.44 10.61 13.02
N SER A 487 0.13 11.63 13.65
CA SER A 487 0.43 11.60 15.08
C SER A 487 -0.82 11.80 15.94
N PHE A 488 -0.88 11.13 17.08
CA PHE A 488 -1.86 11.45 18.11
C PHE A 488 -1.52 12.77 18.79
N THR A 489 -2.52 13.64 18.94
CA THR A 489 -2.49 14.82 19.79
C THR A 489 -3.65 14.74 20.76
N ASN A 490 -3.38 14.83 22.08
CA ASN A 490 -4.41 14.66 23.12
C ASN A 490 -5.23 13.37 22.95
N ASN A 491 -4.57 12.24 22.69
CA ASN A 491 -5.18 10.93 22.43
C ASN A 491 -6.09 10.85 21.19
N GLN A 492 -6.00 11.80 20.27
CA GLN A 492 -6.78 11.82 19.03
C GLN A 492 -5.88 12.01 17.81
N ALA A 493 -6.09 11.20 16.78
CA ALA A 493 -5.48 11.39 15.47
C ALA A 493 -6.57 11.82 14.49
N VAL A 494 -6.44 13.03 13.94
CA VAL A 494 -7.41 13.57 12.98
C VAL A 494 -7.03 13.09 11.58
N ILE A 495 -7.93 12.38 10.93
CA ILE A 495 -7.71 11.92 9.55
C ILE A 495 -7.68 13.15 8.63
N PRO A 496 -6.63 13.30 7.80
CA PRO A 496 -6.51 14.45 6.89
C PRO A 496 -7.67 14.51 5.90
N PHE A 497 -7.94 15.72 5.39
CA PHE A 497 -8.87 15.86 4.29
C PHE A 497 -8.37 15.16 3.03
N SER A 498 -9.31 14.79 2.17
CA SER A 498 -8.97 14.22 0.86
C SER A 498 -8.05 15.15 0.08
N SER A 499 -6.98 14.57 -0.46
CA SER A 499 -6.03 15.24 -1.34
C SER A 499 -6.24 14.88 -2.81
N LEU A 500 -7.18 13.98 -3.10
CA LEU A 500 -7.49 13.46 -4.42
C LEU A 500 -8.99 13.57 -4.70
N ALA A 501 -9.38 13.46 -5.96
CA ALA A 501 -10.79 13.54 -6.33
C ALA A 501 -11.62 12.48 -5.59
N TRP A 502 -12.83 12.84 -5.19
CA TRP A 502 -13.75 11.85 -4.61
C TRP A 502 -13.89 10.62 -5.50
N SER A 503 -14.01 9.44 -4.89
CA SER A 503 -14.06 8.12 -5.52
C SER A 503 -12.75 7.63 -6.18
N SER A 504 -11.62 8.35 -6.05
CA SER A 504 -10.33 7.92 -6.63
C SER A 504 -9.45 7.08 -5.67
N ARG A 505 -9.66 7.25 -4.37
CA ARG A 505 -8.89 6.60 -3.31
C ARG A 505 -9.79 6.39 -2.09
N TYR A 506 -9.58 5.30 -1.38
CA TYR A 506 -10.36 4.93 -0.20
C TYR A 506 -9.41 4.50 0.91
N ILE A 507 -9.80 4.78 2.16
CA ILE A 507 -9.13 4.24 3.34
C ILE A 507 -9.57 2.78 3.50
N THR A 508 -8.61 1.87 3.56
CA THR A 508 -8.87 0.43 3.69
C THR A 508 -8.52 -0.11 5.06
N THR A 509 -7.47 0.43 5.70
CA THR A 509 -7.02 -0.04 7.02
C THR A 509 -6.37 1.11 7.79
N ILE A 510 -6.54 1.11 9.12
CA ILE A 510 -5.77 1.97 10.02
C ILE A 510 -5.01 1.10 11.04
N ARG A 511 -3.69 1.29 11.14
CA ARG A 511 -2.82 0.58 12.09
C ARG A 511 -2.25 1.52 13.14
N PHE A 512 -2.06 1.02 14.36
CA PHE A 512 -1.47 1.77 15.46
C PHE A 512 0.05 1.56 15.52
N LEU A 513 0.80 2.66 15.66
CA LEU A 513 2.27 2.68 15.69
C LEU A 513 2.79 3.32 16.97
N TYR A 514 3.96 2.87 17.43
CA TYR A 514 4.66 3.40 18.61
C TYR A 514 5.48 4.65 18.33
#